data_AF-A0A9X3TW07-F1
#
_entry.id   AF-A0A9X3TW07-F1
#
_cell.length_a   1.000
_cell.length_b   1.000
_cell.length_c   1.000
_cell.angle_alpha   90.00
_cell.angle_beta   90.00
_cell.angle_gamma   90.00
#
_symmetry.space_group_name_H-M   'P 1'
#
loop_
_entity.id
_entity.type
_entity.pdbx_description
1 polymer ?
#
loop_
_entity_poly.entity_id
_entity_poly.type
_entity_poly.pdbx_seq_one_letter_code
_entity_poly.pdbx_strand_id
1 'polypeptide(L)'
;MKNLAGNFFEDFRIGQDIRHATPRTLTAGDVSLYIALYGSRFAPQSSEEFARELGLRAAPIDDLLTFHMVFGKTVPDLSLNAVANLGYADGRFLRPVFVGDTLSTTSKVIGLKENSNRKSGNVYVRSTGRNQHGEIVLDYVRWVMVKKRDESALVAETLVPDLPHHVTVDRLVVPDGLDMRLYDAELAGSPFFWDDYVAGEKIDHVDGITMEAADHMLATRLYQNTARVHFNLHVERGGRLGERIVYGGHVISLARALSFNGLGNAVFIAALNGGRHVAPCVAGDTVYAWSEVLDKAELPGRTDVGALRLRLVALKNEPSTGFLDRMADGGYHPSVVLDLDYWALLPRR
;
A
#
# COMPACT_ATOMS: atom_id res chain seq x y z
N MET A 1 -3.68 -28.18 -21.77
CA MET A 1 -4.39 -27.61 -20.60
C MET A 1 -4.63 -26.12 -20.89
N LYS A 2 -5.79 -25.56 -20.53
CA LYS A 2 -6.17 -24.15 -20.82
C LYS A 2 -6.07 -23.23 -19.57
N ASN A 3 -5.57 -23.75 -18.46
CA ASN A 3 -5.34 -23.01 -17.21
C ASN A 3 -4.01 -22.25 -17.26
N LEU A 4 -3.99 -21.05 -16.68
CA LEU A 4 -2.77 -20.27 -16.48
C LEU A 4 -2.17 -20.61 -15.11
N ALA A 5 -0.91 -21.06 -15.10
CA ALA A 5 -0.21 -21.47 -13.87
C ALA A 5 0.43 -20.30 -13.10
N GLY A 6 0.46 -19.09 -13.68
CA GLY A 6 1.32 -18.00 -13.24
C GLY A 6 2.79 -18.28 -13.56
N ASN A 7 3.66 -17.30 -13.32
CA ASN A 7 5.11 -17.47 -13.50
C ASN A 7 5.75 -18.06 -12.24
N PHE A 8 6.81 -18.83 -12.44
CA PHE A 8 7.77 -19.25 -11.42
C PHE A 8 9.07 -18.45 -11.59
N PHE A 9 9.99 -18.54 -10.63
CA PHE A 9 11.18 -17.69 -10.62
C PHE A 9 12.00 -17.78 -11.93
N GLU A 10 12.20 -18.98 -12.45
CA GLU A 10 12.94 -19.26 -13.68
C GLU A 10 12.23 -18.84 -14.98
N ASP A 11 10.96 -18.40 -14.91
CA ASP A 11 10.19 -17.92 -16.05
C ASP A 11 10.45 -16.42 -16.33
N PHE A 12 10.97 -15.67 -15.36
CA PHE A 12 11.23 -14.23 -15.50
C PHE A 12 12.53 -13.92 -16.23
N ARG A 13 12.56 -12.80 -16.97
CA ARG A 13 13.77 -12.25 -17.61
C ARG A 13 13.92 -10.78 -17.27
N ILE A 14 15.15 -10.33 -16.98
CA ILE A 14 15.41 -8.90 -16.76
C ILE A 14 15.05 -8.12 -18.04
N GLY A 15 14.41 -6.97 -17.86
CA GLY A 15 13.91 -6.12 -18.94
C GLY A 15 12.53 -6.51 -19.48
N GLN A 16 12.01 -7.70 -19.15
CA GLN A 16 10.71 -8.20 -19.60
C GLN A 16 9.58 -7.26 -19.19
N ASP A 17 8.77 -6.84 -20.18
CA ASP A 17 7.51 -6.14 -19.96
C ASP A 17 6.34 -7.13 -19.91
N ILE A 18 5.50 -7.00 -18.90
CA ILE A 18 4.31 -7.82 -18.66
C ILE A 18 3.11 -6.88 -18.69
N ARG A 19 2.18 -7.13 -19.62
CA ARG A 19 0.89 -6.43 -19.67
C ARG A 19 -0.14 -7.27 -18.92
N HIS A 20 -0.66 -6.74 -17.82
CA HIS A 20 -1.56 -7.48 -16.96
C HIS A 20 -2.98 -7.47 -17.52
N ALA A 21 -3.66 -8.60 -17.35
CA ALA A 21 -5.06 -8.72 -17.74
C ALA A 21 -5.98 -7.90 -16.81
N THR A 22 -7.21 -7.70 -17.28
CA THR A 22 -8.33 -7.13 -16.51
C THR A 22 -8.16 -5.64 -16.19
N PRO A 23 -8.20 -4.75 -17.21
CA PRO A 23 -8.38 -3.33 -16.93
C PRO A 23 -9.67 -3.12 -16.11
N ARG A 24 -9.66 -2.15 -15.20
CA ARG A 24 -10.71 -1.99 -14.20
C ARG A 24 -11.17 -0.54 -14.13
N THR A 25 -12.43 -0.28 -14.50
CA THR A 25 -13.11 0.99 -14.25
C THR A 25 -13.47 1.09 -12.77
N LEU A 26 -13.08 2.16 -12.07
CA LEU A 26 -13.46 2.39 -10.68
C LEU A 26 -14.78 3.16 -10.63
N THR A 27 -15.63 2.82 -9.67
CA THR A 27 -17.01 3.32 -9.56
C THR A 27 -17.29 3.80 -8.13
N ALA A 28 -18.40 4.52 -7.94
CA ALA A 28 -18.87 4.88 -6.60
C ALA A 28 -19.11 3.65 -5.71
N GLY A 29 -19.50 2.51 -6.29
CA GLY A 29 -19.65 1.26 -5.55
C GLY A 29 -18.34 0.72 -4.98
N ASP A 30 -17.21 0.95 -5.67
CA ASP A 30 -15.89 0.60 -5.17
C ASP A 30 -15.49 1.47 -3.98
N VAL A 31 -15.82 2.77 -4.04
CA VAL A 31 -15.61 3.73 -2.95
C VAL A 31 -16.43 3.34 -1.72
N SER A 32 -17.75 3.13 -1.89
CA SER A 32 -18.63 2.75 -0.78
C SER A 32 -18.19 1.44 -0.13
N LEU A 33 -17.78 0.44 -0.93
CA LEU A 33 -17.30 -0.83 -0.39
C LEU A 33 -15.98 -0.66 0.36
N TYR A 34 -15.05 0.16 -0.14
CA TYR A 34 -13.80 0.44 0.55
C TYR A 34 -14.03 1.15 1.90
N ILE A 35 -14.91 2.16 1.94
CA ILE A 35 -15.29 2.82 3.19
C ILE A 35 -15.94 1.81 4.16
N ALA A 36 -16.84 0.95 3.68
CA ALA A 36 -17.48 -0.06 4.53
C ALA A 36 -16.50 -1.10 5.10
N LEU A 37 -15.41 -1.40 4.39
CA LEU A 37 -14.39 -2.37 4.81
C LEU A 37 -13.41 -1.81 5.85
N TYR A 38 -13.11 -0.51 5.80
CA TYR A 38 -12.02 0.09 6.60
C TYR A 38 -12.46 1.22 7.52
N GLY A 39 -13.61 1.85 7.26
CA GLY A 39 -14.08 3.00 8.04
C GLY A 39 -13.21 4.25 7.89
N SER A 40 -12.50 4.41 6.76
CA SER A 40 -11.70 5.61 6.48
C SER A 40 -12.57 6.88 6.56
N ARG A 41 -12.07 7.93 7.24
CA ARG A 41 -12.78 9.19 7.48
C ARG A 41 -12.10 10.43 6.90
N PHE A 42 -11.07 10.27 6.07
CA PHE A 42 -10.41 11.41 5.44
C PHE A 42 -11.40 12.17 4.55
N ALA A 43 -11.56 13.47 4.83
CA ALA A 43 -12.65 14.28 4.30
C ALA A 43 -12.65 14.42 2.77
N PRO A 44 -11.51 14.69 2.09
CA PRO A 44 -11.50 14.86 0.64
C PRO A 44 -12.01 13.63 -0.13
N GLN A 45 -11.77 12.43 0.38
CA GLN A 45 -12.21 11.18 -0.25
C GLN A 45 -13.63 10.77 0.15
N SER A 46 -14.23 11.46 1.12
CA SER A 46 -15.54 11.13 1.69
C SER A 46 -16.64 12.10 1.26
N SER A 47 -16.30 13.34 0.88
CA SER A 47 -17.26 14.39 0.49
C SER A 47 -16.86 15.06 -0.83
N GLU A 48 -17.80 15.05 -1.79
CA GLU A 48 -17.69 15.77 -3.05
C GLU A 48 -17.60 17.29 -2.84
N GLU A 49 -18.39 17.82 -1.91
CA GLU A 49 -18.41 19.22 -1.53
C GLU A 49 -17.07 19.65 -0.93
N PHE A 50 -16.56 18.90 0.06
CA PHE A 50 -15.25 19.18 0.66
C PHE A 50 -14.14 19.16 -0.40
N ALA A 51 -14.12 18.15 -1.27
CA ALA A 51 -13.13 18.07 -2.34
C ALA A 51 -13.21 19.25 -3.32
N ARG A 52 -14.42 19.70 -3.68
CA ARG A 52 -14.63 20.87 -4.56
C ARG A 52 -14.22 22.18 -3.92
N GLU A 53 -14.43 22.35 -2.62
CA GLU A 53 -13.94 23.52 -1.88
C GLU A 53 -12.42 23.62 -1.90
N LEU A 54 -11.73 22.47 -1.91
CA LEU A 54 -10.28 22.40 -2.14
C LEU A 54 -9.86 22.53 -3.61
N GLY A 55 -10.77 22.86 -4.53
CA GLY A 55 -10.47 23.06 -5.95
C GLY A 55 -10.35 21.78 -6.79
N LEU A 56 -10.61 20.61 -6.21
CA LEU A 56 -10.67 19.36 -6.97
C LEU A 56 -11.97 19.26 -7.77
N ARG A 57 -11.92 18.56 -8.90
CA ARG A 57 -13.11 18.39 -9.77
C ARG A 57 -14.22 17.54 -9.12
N ALA A 58 -13.86 16.65 -8.22
CA ALA A 58 -14.71 15.70 -7.50
C ALA A 58 -13.93 15.11 -6.31
N ALA A 59 -14.59 14.32 -5.47
CA ALA A 59 -13.91 13.50 -4.48
C ALA A 59 -13.00 12.46 -5.18
N PRO A 60 -11.67 12.46 -4.94
CA PRO A 60 -10.80 11.46 -5.51
C PRO A 60 -11.00 10.11 -4.83
N ILE A 61 -10.75 9.04 -5.59
CA ILE A 61 -10.60 7.68 -5.06
C ILE A 61 -9.43 7.66 -4.08
N ASP A 62 -9.60 6.98 -2.95
CA ASP A 62 -8.55 6.76 -1.95
C ASP A 62 -7.25 6.22 -2.58
N ASP A 63 -6.11 6.79 -2.18
CA ASP A 63 -4.79 6.47 -2.74
C ASP A 63 -4.47 4.98 -2.56
N LEU A 64 -4.82 4.40 -1.41
CA LEU A 64 -4.59 2.97 -1.16
C LEU A 64 -5.58 2.10 -1.93
N LEU A 65 -6.83 2.52 -2.14
CA LEU A 65 -7.73 1.83 -3.05
C LEU A 65 -7.15 1.78 -4.47
N THR A 66 -6.61 2.90 -4.96
CA THR A 66 -5.89 2.96 -6.24
C THR A 66 -4.69 2.02 -6.25
N PHE A 67 -3.87 2.03 -5.20
CA PHE A 67 -2.74 1.11 -5.05
C PHE A 67 -3.17 -0.35 -5.08
N HIS A 68 -4.20 -0.73 -4.34
CA HIS A 68 -4.67 -2.12 -4.29
C HIS A 68 -5.28 -2.57 -5.62
N MET A 69 -5.97 -1.68 -6.34
CA MET A 69 -6.45 -1.95 -7.70
C MET A 69 -5.28 -2.23 -8.64
N VAL A 70 -4.26 -1.37 -8.67
CA VAL A 70 -3.07 -1.58 -9.52
C VAL A 70 -2.32 -2.85 -9.11
N PHE A 71 -2.06 -3.04 -7.82
CA PHE A 71 -1.35 -4.19 -7.26
C PHE A 71 -2.05 -5.50 -7.61
N GLY A 72 -3.38 -5.57 -7.42
CA GLY A 72 -4.19 -6.75 -7.67
C GLY A 72 -4.07 -7.24 -9.11
N LYS A 73 -3.94 -6.33 -10.10
CA LYS A 73 -3.76 -6.70 -11.50
C LYS A 73 -2.45 -7.47 -11.73
N THR A 74 -1.42 -7.16 -10.95
CA THR A 74 -0.10 -7.78 -11.11
C THR A 74 -0.01 -9.19 -10.53
N VAL A 75 -0.94 -9.58 -9.64
CA VAL A 75 -0.84 -10.81 -8.85
C VAL A 75 -0.81 -12.08 -9.72
N PRO A 76 -1.70 -12.27 -10.71
CA PRO A 76 -1.71 -13.50 -11.52
C PRO A 76 -0.36 -13.79 -12.18
N ASP A 77 0.33 -12.75 -12.64
CA ASP A 77 1.56 -12.88 -13.41
C ASP A 77 2.82 -12.83 -12.53
N LEU A 78 2.80 -12.08 -11.43
CA LEU A 78 4.01 -11.85 -10.62
C LEU A 78 4.08 -12.66 -9.35
N SER A 79 2.95 -12.85 -8.66
CA SER A 79 2.96 -13.33 -7.27
C SER A 79 1.96 -14.43 -6.95
N LEU A 80 1.35 -15.05 -7.97
CA LEU A 80 0.49 -16.21 -7.77
C LEU A 80 1.24 -17.39 -7.13
N ASN A 81 2.52 -17.55 -7.47
CA ASN A 81 3.43 -18.56 -6.91
C ASN A 81 4.46 -17.97 -5.93
N ALA A 82 4.21 -16.76 -5.42
CA ALA A 82 5.09 -16.13 -4.45
C ALA A 82 4.91 -16.73 -3.05
N VAL A 83 6.00 -16.75 -2.29
CA VAL A 83 6.03 -17.06 -0.86
C VAL A 83 5.66 -15.82 -0.05
N ALA A 84 6.25 -14.67 -0.40
CA ALA A 84 6.02 -13.40 0.31
C ALA A 84 6.37 -12.20 -0.59
N ASN A 85 5.74 -11.07 -0.30
CA ASN A 85 6.22 -9.77 -0.74
C ASN A 85 7.25 -9.27 0.27
N LEU A 86 8.44 -8.92 -0.21
CA LEU A 86 9.58 -8.58 0.65
C LEU A 86 9.77 -7.08 0.83
N GLY A 87 9.23 -6.26 -0.06
CA GLY A 87 9.15 -4.82 0.17
C GLY A 87 8.62 -4.02 -1.02
N TYR A 88 8.60 -2.71 -0.82
CA TYR A 88 8.22 -1.67 -1.77
C TYR A 88 9.31 -0.59 -1.78
N ALA A 89 9.42 0.15 -2.88
CA ALA A 89 10.28 1.33 -2.99
C ALA A 89 9.78 2.23 -4.13
N ASP A 90 10.19 3.51 -4.10
CA ASP A 90 9.95 4.49 -5.16
C ASP A 90 8.47 4.55 -5.62
N GLY A 91 7.53 4.33 -4.69
CA GLY A 91 6.10 4.39 -4.98
C GLY A 91 5.63 5.83 -5.04
N ARG A 92 5.04 6.25 -6.16
CA ARG A 92 4.62 7.63 -6.40
C ARG A 92 3.20 7.67 -6.92
N PHE A 93 2.35 8.40 -6.21
CA PHE A 93 1.02 8.78 -6.68
C PHE A 93 1.17 10.03 -7.52
N LEU A 94 0.94 9.89 -8.83
CA LEU A 94 1.27 10.93 -9.81
C LEU A 94 0.05 11.71 -10.26
N ARG A 95 -1.14 11.12 -10.16
CA ARG A 95 -2.41 11.77 -10.48
C ARG A 95 -3.52 11.19 -9.60
N PRO A 96 -4.47 12.01 -9.11
CA PRO A 96 -5.67 11.50 -8.50
C PRO A 96 -6.48 10.66 -9.49
N VAL A 97 -7.09 9.61 -8.98
CA VAL A 97 -8.06 8.78 -9.72
C VAL A 97 -9.45 9.20 -9.27
N PHE A 98 -10.41 9.24 -10.19
CA PHE A 98 -11.79 9.60 -9.88
C PHE A 98 -12.75 8.49 -10.30
N VAL A 99 -13.98 8.54 -9.77
CA VAL A 99 -15.07 7.67 -10.20
C VAL A 99 -15.25 7.78 -11.73
N GLY A 100 -15.28 6.64 -12.41
CA GLY A 100 -15.36 6.53 -13.86
C GLY A 100 -14.01 6.28 -14.55
N ASP A 101 -12.87 6.57 -13.89
CA ASP A 101 -11.56 6.29 -14.47
C ASP A 101 -11.30 4.79 -14.58
N THR A 102 -10.58 4.38 -15.63
CA THR A 102 -10.26 2.97 -15.90
C THR A 102 -8.77 2.73 -15.81
N LEU A 103 -8.35 1.88 -14.86
CA LEU A 103 -6.95 1.56 -14.63
C LEU A 103 -6.52 0.30 -15.37
N SER A 104 -5.35 0.38 -15.99
CA SER A 104 -4.60 -0.76 -16.56
C SER A 104 -3.19 -0.77 -15.99
N THR A 105 -2.60 -1.95 -15.84
CA THR A 105 -1.28 -2.10 -15.21
C THR A 105 -0.30 -2.82 -16.11
N THR A 106 0.94 -2.35 -16.13
CA THR A 106 2.08 -3.03 -16.73
C THR A 106 3.20 -3.19 -15.71
N SER A 107 3.98 -4.26 -15.78
CA SER A 107 5.18 -4.43 -14.96
C SER A 107 6.41 -4.69 -15.81
N LYS A 108 7.54 -4.07 -15.43
CA LYS A 108 8.86 -4.37 -15.98
C LYS A 108 9.68 -5.12 -14.93
N VAL A 109 10.25 -6.27 -15.29
CA VAL A 109 11.24 -6.96 -14.45
C VAL A 109 12.54 -6.17 -14.48
N ILE A 110 12.98 -5.65 -13.34
CA ILE A 110 14.17 -4.80 -13.21
C ILE A 110 15.30 -5.48 -12.44
N GLY A 111 15.07 -6.69 -11.93
CA GLY A 111 16.10 -7.46 -11.25
C GLY A 111 15.64 -8.87 -10.88
N LEU A 112 16.60 -9.77 -10.78
CA LEU A 112 16.43 -11.16 -10.38
C LEU A 112 17.59 -11.56 -9.48
N LYS A 113 17.29 -12.27 -8.38
CA LYS A 113 18.32 -12.83 -7.50
C LYS A 113 17.89 -14.21 -6.99
N GLU A 114 18.58 -15.27 -7.40
CA GLU A 114 18.33 -16.61 -6.84
C GLU A 114 18.72 -16.64 -5.35
N ASN A 115 17.90 -17.28 -4.53
CA ASN A 115 18.21 -17.46 -3.11
C ASN A 115 19.23 -18.59 -2.94
N SER A 116 20.03 -18.53 -1.86
CA SER A 116 21.11 -19.48 -1.60
C SER A 116 20.65 -20.95 -1.51
N ASN A 117 19.41 -21.19 -1.08
CA ASN A 117 18.83 -22.54 -1.02
C ASN A 117 18.41 -23.10 -2.38
N ARG A 118 18.43 -22.28 -3.44
CA ARG A 118 18.06 -22.61 -4.83
C ARG A 118 16.64 -23.15 -5.03
N LYS A 119 15.74 -22.88 -4.08
CA LYS A 119 14.31 -23.27 -4.15
C LYS A 119 13.41 -22.11 -4.56
N SER A 120 13.93 -20.89 -4.49
CA SER A 120 13.21 -19.66 -4.79
C SER A 120 14.19 -18.56 -5.22
N GLY A 121 13.65 -17.44 -5.68
CA GLY A 121 14.42 -16.23 -5.91
C GLY A 121 13.58 -14.99 -5.79
N ASN A 122 14.25 -13.85 -5.66
CA ASN A 122 13.64 -12.54 -5.55
C ASN A 122 13.50 -11.93 -6.93
N VAL A 123 12.28 -11.52 -7.28
CA VAL A 123 11.95 -10.83 -8.52
C VAL A 123 11.62 -9.39 -8.20
N TYR A 124 12.38 -8.45 -8.76
CA TYR A 124 12.18 -7.02 -8.61
C TYR A 124 11.41 -6.51 -9.82
N VAL A 125 10.29 -5.82 -9.58
CA VAL A 125 9.43 -5.29 -10.64
C VAL A 125 9.11 -3.83 -10.43
N ARG A 126 9.09 -3.06 -11.51
CA ARG A 126 8.47 -1.74 -11.57
C ARG A 126 7.06 -1.88 -12.15
N SER A 127 6.04 -1.65 -11.34
CA SER A 127 4.63 -1.71 -11.73
C SER A 127 4.10 -0.30 -11.97
N THR A 128 3.46 -0.08 -13.11
CA THR A 128 2.91 1.22 -13.51
C THR A 128 1.43 1.07 -13.84
N GLY A 129 0.58 1.77 -13.08
CA GLY A 129 -0.85 1.92 -13.34
C GLY A 129 -1.13 3.14 -14.21
N ARG A 130 -1.96 2.99 -15.25
CA ARG A 130 -2.38 4.08 -16.14
C ARG A 130 -3.90 4.16 -16.26
N ASN A 131 -4.44 5.36 -16.37
CA ASN A 131 -5.86 5.59 -16.66
C ASN A 131 -6.18 5.36 -18.16
N GLN A 132 -7.44 5.57 -18.53
CA GLN A 132 -7.94 5.44 -19.92
C GLN A 132 -7.29 6.41 -20.91
N HIS A 133 -6.67 7.49 -20.43
CA HIS A 133 -5.97 8.48 -21.25
C HIS A 133 -4.48 8.15 -21.42
N GLY A 134 -4.02 7.02 -20.87
CA GLY A 134 -2.60 6.62 -20.90
C GLY A 134 -1.73 7.35 -19.89
N GLU A 135 -2.33 8.16 -19.01
CA GLU A 135 -1.61 8.91 -18.00
C GLU A 135 -1.26 7.99 -16.83
N ILE A 136 -0.04 8.12 -16.32
CA ILE A 136 0.40 7.34 -15.17
C ILE A 136 -0.23 7.92 -13.91
N VAL A 137 -0.97 7.08 -13.18
CA VAL A 137 -1.59 7.45 -11.90
C VAL A 137 -0.76 6.99 -10.71
N LEU A 138 -0.08 5.85 -10.86
CA LEU A 138 0.74 5.23 -9.83
C LEU A 138 1.91 4.48 -10.47
N ASP A 139 3.10 4.65 -9.92
CA ASP A 139 4.31 3.94 -10.32
C ASP A 139 5.08 3.52 -9.07
N TYR A 140 5.44 2.24 -8.93
CA TYR A 140 6.17 1.75 -7.77
C TYR A 140 7.06 0.56 -8.09
N VAL A 141 8.09 0.34 -7.27
CA VAL A 141 8.87 -0.88 -7.26
C VAL A 141 8.42 -1.77 -6.11
N ARG A 142 8.34 -3.08 -6.38
CA ARG A 142 8.24 -4.10 -5.32
C ARG A 142 9.13 -5.29 -5.65
N TRP A 143 9.47 -6.07 -4.64
CA TRP A 143 10.14 -7.34 -4.86
C TRP A 143 9.48 -8.47 -4.08
N VAL A 144 9.38 -9.61 -4.75
CA VAL A 144 8.66 -10.79 -4.27
C VAL A 144 9.57 -12.01 -4.29
N MET A 145 9.46 -12.85 -3.27
CA MET A 145 10.11 -14.16 -3.27
C MET A 145 9.21 -15.15 -4.02
N VAL A 146 9.65 -15.65 -5.17
CA VAL A 146 8.90 -16.58 -6.01
C VAL A 146 9.54 -17.96 -5.96
N LYS A 147 8.73 -19.01 -5.85
CA LYS A 147 9.22 -20.40 -5.89
C LYS A 147 9.75 -20.73 -7.27
N LYS A 148 10.74 -21.63 -7.33
CA LYS A 148 11.07 -22.33 -8.57
C LYS A 148 10.07 -23.46 -8.80
N ARG A 149 9.77 -23.76 -10.07
CA ARG A 149 9.03 -24.96 -10.45
C ARG A 149 9.97 -26.16 -10.49
N ASP A 150 11.16 -25.95 -11.02
CA ASP A 150 12.26 -26.92 -11.07
C ASP A 150 13.48 -26.35 -10.33
N GLU A 151 13.83 -26.94 -9.17
CA GLU A 151 14.98 -26.50 -8.37
C GLU A 151 16.32 -26.57 -9.16
N SER A 152 16.40 -27.42 -10.20
CA SER A 152 17.57 -27.58 -11.04
C SER A 152 17.69 -26.56 -12.18
N ALA A 153 16.63 -25.79 -12.46
CA ALA A 153 16.63 -24.81 -13.55
C ALA A 153 17.76 -23.78 -13.38
N LEU A 154 18.51 -23.53 -14.45
CA LEU A 154 19.58 -22.55 -14.46
C LEU A 154 19.01 -21.12 -14.57
N VAL A 155 19.51 -20.22 -13.73
CA VAL A 155 19.14 -18.80 -13.73
C VAL A 155 20.35 -18.02 -14.21
N ALA A 156 20.25 -17.50 -15.43
CA ALA A 156 21.41 -17.01 -16.19
C ALA A 156 21.95 -15.66 -15.70
N GLU A 157 21.12 -14.83 -15.06
CA GLU A 157 21.48 -13.45 -14.72
C GLU A 157 21.00 -13.09 -13.33
N THR A 158 21.89 -12.49 -12.53
CA THR A 158 21.58 -11.91 -11.23
C THR A 158 21.80 -10.41 -11.27
N LEU A 159 20.75 -9.66 -10.94
CA LEU A 159 20.77 -8.21 -10.83
C LEU A 159 19.88 -7.80 -9.67
N VAL A 160 20.44 -7.06 -8.71
CA VAL A 160 19.67 -6.35 -7.68
C VAL A 160 19.72 -4.88 -8.05
N PRO A 161 18.57 -4.25 -8.38
CA PRO A 161 18.56 -2.84 -8.72
C PRO A 161 18.92 -2.01 -7.49
N ASP A 162 19.61 -0.90 -7.72
CA ASP A 162 19.72 0.15 -6.71
C ASP A 162 18.37 0.87 -6.60
N LEU A 163 17.88 1.02 -5.37
CA LEU A 163 16.55 1.56 -5.09
C LEU A 163 16.67 2.70 -4.09
N PRO A 164 15.97 3.83 -4.30
CA PRO A 164 16.06 4.95 -3.40
C PRO A 164 15.53 4.57 -2.02
N HIS A 165 16.18 5.08 -0.96
CA HIS A 165 15.72 4.89 0.42
C HIS A 165 14.36 5.51 0.70
N HIS A 166 14.03 6.60 0.01
CA HIS A 166 12.72 7.25 0.02
C HIS A 166 12.56 8.09 -1.25
N VAL A 167 11.32 8.42 -1.59
CA VAL A 167 11.02 9.39 -2.65
C VAL A 167 11.41 10.78 -2.15
N THR A 168 12.21 11.50 -2.93
CA THR A 168 12.64 12.86 -2.60
C THR A 168 11.50 13.85 -2.78
N VAL A 169 11.53 14.94 -2.02
CA VAL A 169 10.44 15.93 -1.95
C VAL A 169 10.13 16.56 -3.31
N ASP A 170 11.14 16.81 -4.14
CA ASP A 170 11.01 17.36 -5.50
C ASP A 170 10.25 16.43 -6.46
N ARG A 171 10.07 15.16 -6.09
CA ARG A 171 9.35 14.16 -6.89
C ARG A 171 7.94 13.88 -6.35
N LEU A 172 7.53 14.51 -5.25
CA LEU A 172 6.17 14.44 -4.74
C LEU A 172 5.26 15.30 -5.61
N VAL A 173 4.08 14.77 -5.92
CA VAL A 173 3.08 15.48 -6.73
C VAL A 173 1.96 15.95 -5.82
N VAL A 174 1.68 17.25 -5.88
CA VAL A 174 0.43 17.79 -5.34
C VAL A 174 -0.62 17.76 -6.45
N PRO A 175 -1.82 17.21 -6.22
CA PRO A 175 -2.91 17.21 -7.19
C PRO A 175 -3.14 18.58 -7.84
N ASP A 176 -3.31 18.57 -9.17
CA ASP A 176 -3.63 19.77 -9.94
C ASP A 176 -4.92 20.42 -9.42
N GLY A 177 -4.89 21.74 -9.20
CA GLY A 177 -6.05 22.50 -8.70
C GLY A 177 -6.27 22.46 -7.19
N LEU A 178 -5.53 21.64 -6.45
CA LEU A 178 -5.68 21.55 -4.99
C LEU A 178 -5.26 22.85 -4.30
N ASP A 179 -6.18 23.47 -3.57
CA ASP A 179 -5.98 24.66 -2.74
C ASP A 179 -6.32 24.35 -1.28
N MET A 180 -5.30 24.28 -0.43
CA MET A 180 -5.46 23.94 0.98
C MET A 180 -5.71 25.16 1.88
N ARG A 181 -5.78 26.38 1.33
CA ARG A 181 -6.04 27.60 2.12
C ARG A 181 -7.48 27.69 2.64
N LEU A 182 -8.41 26.99 1.96
CA LEU A 182 -9.82 26.92 2.32
C LEU A 182 -10.14 25.67 3.14
N TYR A 183 -9.13 25.01 3.70
CA TYR A 183 -9.29 23.74 4.39
C TYR A 183 -10.04 23.91 5.73
N ASP A 184 -11.24 23.33 5.82
CA ASP A 184 -12.05 23.33 7.04
C ASP A 184 -11.58 22.21 8.00
N ALA A 185 -10.82 22.62 9.02
CA ALA A 185 -10.30 21.71 10.05
C ALA A 185 -11.37 21.11 10.96
N GLU A 186 -12.52 21.77 11.13
CA GLU A 186 -13.63 21.26 11.94
C GLU A 186 -14.29 20.09 11.21
N LEU A 187 -14.64 20.27 9.93
CA LEU A 187 -15.19 19.21 9.09
C LEU A 187 -14.18 18.08 8.82
N ALA A 188 -12.88 18.40 8.73
CA ALA A 188 -11.83 17.40 8.60
C ALA A 188 -11.60 16.57 9.87
N GLY A 189 -12.12 17.01 11.02
CA GLY A 189 -12.04 16.28 12.28
C GLY A 189 -10.68 16.34 12.97
N SER A 190 -9.81 17.29 12.63
CA SER A 190 -8.52 17.49 13.32
C SER A 190 -8.12 18.98 13.33
N PRO A 191 -7.77 19.54 14.50
CA PRO A 191 -7.28 20.91 14.59
C PRO A 191 -5.78 21.04 14.25
N PHE A 192 -5.06 19.93 14.05
CA PHE A 192 -3.62 19.90 13.85
C PHE A 192 -3.24 19.98 12.37
N PHE A 193 -2.47 21.01 12.01
CA PHE A 193 -1.96 21.26 10.66
C PHE A 193 -0.52 20.76 10.54
N TRP A 194 0.04 20.78 9.33
CA TRP A 194 1.43 20.39 9.09
C TRP A 194 2.41 21.08 10.04
N ASP A 195 2.20 22.36 10.34
CA ASP A 195 3.06 23.17 11.22
C ASP A 195 3.07 22.66 12.68
N ASP A 196 2.00 21.98 13.11
CA ASP A 196 1.82 21.52 14.49
C ASP A 196 2.55 20.20 14.79
N TYR A 197 2.90 19.41 13.77
CA TYR A 197 3.65 18.16 13.92
C TYR A 197 5.16 18.40 14.10
N VAL A 198 5.88 17.50 14.76
CA VAL A 198 7.32 17.59 15.05
C VAL A 198 8.02 16.27 14.68
N ALA A 199 9.14 16.37 13.96
CA ALA A 199 9.96 15.19 13.65
C ALA A 199 10.41 14.46 14.94
N GLY A 200 10.31 13.14 14.93
CA GLY A 200 10.56 12.24 16.06
C GLY A 200 9.36 12.04 16.99
N GLU A 201 8.26 12.78 16.84
CA GLU A 201 7.07 12.53 17.64
C GLU A 201 6.42 11.19 17.27
N LYS A 202 5.82 10.55 18.27
CA LYS A 202 5.07 9.29 18.10
C LYS A 202 3.62 9.48 18.50
N ILE A 203 2.73 8.92 17.70
CA ILE A 203 1.28 9.07 17.81
C ILE A 203 0.67 7.70 17.99
N ASP A 204 0.03 7.48 19.13
CA ASP A 204 -0.80 6.30 19.37
C ASP A 204 -2.18 6.54 18.76
N HIS A 205 -2.63 5.68 17.85
CA HIS A 205 -3.93 5.81 17.21
C HIS A 205 -5.07 5.21 18.04
N VAL A 206 -4.76 4.56 19.17
CA VAL A 206 -5.66 4.06 20.21
C VAL A 206 -6.56 2.90 19.79
N ASP A 207 -7.33 3.09 18.72
CA ASP A 207 -8.37 2.18 18.28
C ASP A 207 -7.80 0.85 17.78
N GLY A 208 -8.58 -0.22 17.99
CA GLY A 208 -8.28 -1.57 17.53
C GLY A 208 -9.45 -2.13 16.72
N ILE A 209 -9.17 -2.76 15.58
CA ILE A 209 -10.20 -3.35 14.70
C ILE A 209 -9.89 -4.84 14.47
N THR A 210 -10.83 -5.71 14.83
CA THR A 210 -10.75 -7.16 14.57
C THR A 210 -11.09 -7.46 13.12
N MET A 211 -10.22 -8.23 12.45
CA MET A 211 -10.44 -8.67 11.07
C MET A 211 -11.27 -9.95 11.02
N GLU A 212 -12.27 -9.98 10.15
CA GLU A 212 -13.12 -11.14 9.90
C GLU A 212 -12.75 -11.85 8.60
N ALA A 213 -12.96 -13.16 8.52
CA ALA A 213 -12.64 -13.90 7.29
C ALA A 213 -13.38 -13.36 6.05
N ALA A 214 -14.58 -12.82 6.24
CA ALA A 214 -15.38 -12.24 5.17
C ALA A 214 -14.82 -10.91 4.66
N ASP A 215 -14.33 -10.02 5.53
CA ASP A 215 -13.92 -8.67 5.15
C ASP A 215 -12.69 -8.68 4.24
N HIS A 216 -11.63 -9.39 4.62
CA HIS A 216 -10.38 -9.37 3.89
C HIS A 216 -10.52 -10.14 2.58
N MET A 217 -11.36 -11.19 2.56
CA MET A 217 -11.70 -11.90 1.32
C MET A 217 -12.50 -10.99 0.37
N LEU A 218 -13.44 -10.21 0.90
CA LEU A 218 -14.22 -9.26 0.10
C LEU A 218 -13.35 -8.12 -0.43
N ALA A 219 -12.49 -7.54 0.40
CA ALA A 219 -11.49 -6.57 -0.01
C ALA A 219 -10.58 -7.13 -1.12
N THR A 220 -10.03 -8.33 -0.93
CA THR A 220 -9.13 -8.95 -1.90
C THR A 220 -9.84 -9.24 -3.24
N ARG A 221 -11.13 -9.62 -3.20
CA ARG A 221 -11.98 -9.78 -4.39
C ARG A 221 -12.28 -8.45 -5.08
N LEU A 222 -12.54 -7.37 -4.34
CA LEU A 222 -12.72 -6.03 -4.88
C LEU A 222 -11.51 -5.63 -5.75
N TYR A 223 -10.29 -5.95 -5.28
CA TYR A 223 -9.05 -5.69 -6.01
C TYR A 223 -8.79 -6.67 -7.17
N GLN A 224 -9.60 -7.72 -7.30
CA GLN A 224 -9.39 -8.88 -8.17
C GLN A 224 -7.98 -9.48 -8.01
N ASN A 225 -7.49 -9.48 -6.76
CA ASN A 225 -6.26 -10.17 -6.38
C ASN A 225 -6.58 -11.66 -6.20
N THR A 226 -5.81 -12.54 -6.85
CA THR A 226 -6.08 -13.97 -6.93
C THR A 226 -5.10 -14.84 -6.14
N ALA A 227 -4.27 -14.26 -5.26
CA ALA A 227 -3.37 -15.04 -4.42
C ALA A 227 -4.16 -16.02 -3.54
N ARG A 228 -3.84 -17.32 -3.70
CA ARG A 228 -4.69 -18.43 -3.22
C ARG A 228 -4.79 -18.49 -1.70
N VAL A 229 -3.73 -18.05 -1.01
CA VAL A 229 -3.61 -18.06 0.46
C VAL A 229 -4.69 -17.23 1.16
N HIS A 230 -5.30 -16.29 0.45
CA HIS A 230 -6.36 -15.43 1.00
C HIS A 230 -7.73 -16.11 1.02
N PHE A 231 -7.92 -17.22 0.31
CA PHE A 231 -9.26 -17.73 0.00
C PHE A 231 -9.49 -19.20 0.38
N ASN A 232 -8.48 -20.05 0.25
CA ASN A 232 -8.70 -21.50 0.26
C ASN A 232 -8.40 -22.16 1.61
N LEU A 233 -9.34 -22.06 2.56
CA LEU A 233 -9.18 -22.70 3.87
C LEU A 233 -8.94 -24.22 3.79
N HIS A 234 -9.52 -24.90 2.79
CA HIS A 234 -9.33 -26.35 2.63
C HIS A 234 -7.85 -26.73 2.44
N VAL A 235 -7.09 -25.88 1.74
CA VAL A 235 -5.63 -26.03 1.57
C VAL A 235 -4.89 -25.42 2.76
N GLU A 236 -5.20 -24.17 3.13
CA GLU A 236 -4.44 -23.41 4.12
C GLU A 236 -4.53 -24.00 5.54
N ARG A 237 -5.60 -24.74 5.88
CA ARG A 237 -5.72 -25.46 7.16
C ARG A 237 -4.62 -26.50 7.40
N GLY A 238 -4.02 -27.02 6.33
CA GLY A 238 -2.87 -27.93 6.41
C GLY A 238 -1.52 -27.22 6.49
N GLY A 239 -1.50 -25.89 6.34
CA GLY A 239 -0.32 -25.05 6.45
C GLY A 239 0.01 -24.66 7.89
N ARG A 240 1.14 -23.96 8.07
CA ARG A 240 1.68 -23.59 9.39
C ARG A 240 0.71 -22.78 10.26
N LEU A 241 -0.12 -21.93 9.66
CA LEU A 241 -1.04 -21.06 10.39
C LEU A 241 -2.42 -21.70 10.62
N GLY A 242 -2.74 -22.79 9.94
CA GLY A 242 -4.05 -23.44 10.04
C GLY A 242 -5.23 -22.62 9.53
N GLU A 243 -5.00 -21.44 8.94
CA GLU A 243 -6.02 -20.48 8.50
C GLU A 243 -5.53 -19.73 7.26
N ARG A 244 -6.47 -19.13 6.51
CA ARG A 244 -6.18 -18.21 5.40
C ARG A 244 -5.36 -17.03 5.89
N ILE A 245 -4.43 -16.61 5.06
CA ILE A 245 -3.58 -15.45 5.34
C ILE A 245 -4.31 -14.19 4.87
N VAL A 246 -4.43 -13.19 5.73
CA VAL A 246 -4.96 -11.87 5.36
C VAL A 246 -4.02 -11.21 4.36
N TYR A 247 -4.56 -10.56 3.33
CA TYR A 247 -3.75 -9.78 2.40
C TYR A 247 -3.05 -8.64 3.13
N GLY A 248 -1.71 -8.56 3.08
CA GLY A 248 -0.98 -7.51 3.80
C GLY A 248 -1.40 -6.08 3.45
N GLY A 249 -1.90 -5.82 2.23
CA GLY A 249 -2.46 -4.51 1.90
C GLY A 249 -3.77 -4.18 2.62
N HIS A 250 -4.53 -5.18 3.07
CA HIS A 250 -5.68 -4.98 3.95
C HIS A 250 -5.22 -4.40 5.31
N VAL A 251 -4.11 -4.89 5.85
CA VAL A 251 -3.50 -4.34 7.08
C VAL A 251 -2.99 -2.90 6.85
N ILE A 252 -2.43 -2.59 5.68
CA ILE A 252 -2.07 -1.21 5.30
C ILE A 252 -3.30 -0.29 5.34
N SER A 253 -4.41 -0.71 4.73
CA SER A 253 -5.65 0.08 4.71
C SER A 253 -6.26 0.25 6.11
N LEU A 254 -6.27 -0.80 6.95
CA LEU A 254 -6.74 -0.70 8.33
C LEU A 254 -5.87 0.25 9.16
N ALA A 255 -4.55 0.08 9.11
CA ALA A 255 -3.63 0.95 9.84
C ALA A 255 -3.77 2.42 9.39
N ARG A 256 -3.99 2.65 8.09
CA ARG A 256 -4.26 3.98 7.56
C ARG A 256 -5.59 4.55 8.07
N ALA A 257 -6.66 3.76 8.11
CA ALA A 257 -7.94 4.21 8.65
C ALA A 257 -7.82 4.55 10.15
N LEU A 258 -7.15 3.71 10.93
CA LEU A 258 -6.84 3.97 12.34
C LEU A 258 -6.04 5.26 12.51
N SER A 259 -5.08 5.54 11.61
CA SER A 259 -4.25 6.74 11.68
C SER A 259 -5.02 8.06 11.63
N PHE A 260 -6.28 8.05 11.18
CA PHE A 260 -7.15 9.22 11.24
C PHE A 260 -7.18 9.82 12.65
N ASN A 261 -7.18 8.98 13.69
CA ASN A 261 -7.02 9.44 15.07
C ASN A 261 -5.57 9.89 15.30
N GLY A 262 -5.34 11.20 15.24
CA GLY A 262 -4.03 11.83 15.41
C GLY A 262 -3.37 12.31 14.10
N LEU A 263 -3.81 11.84 12.93
CA LEU A 263 -3.34 12.31 11.61
C LEU A 263 -4.49 12.70 10.67
N GLY A 264 -5.65 13.14 11.17
CA GLY A 264 -6.85 13.41 10.37
C GLY A 264 -6.66 14.38 9.19
N ASN A 265 -5.69 15.30 9.27
CA ASN A 265 -5.37 16.25 8.19
C ASN A 265 -4.29 15.74 7.20
N ALA A 266 -3.69 14.57 7.44
CA ALA A 266 -2.78 13.87 6.53
C ALA A 266 -3.54 13.22 5.39
N VAL A 267 -4.17 14.02 4.54
CA VAL A 267 -5.27 13.60 3.65
C VAL A 267 -4.86 12.74 2.45
N PHE A 268 -3.71 13.02 1.82
CA PHE A 268 -3.27 12.29 0.62
C PHE A 268 -1.96 11.57 0.88
N ILE A 269 -1.83 10.34 0.40
CA ILE A 269 -0.54 9.64 0.34
C ILE A 269 0.14 10.03 -0.97
N ALA A 270 1.22 10.80 -0.92
CA ALA A 270 1.96 11.22 -2.10
C ALA A 270 2.96 10.15 -2.58
N ALA A 271 3.52 9.37 -1.65
CA ALA A 271 4.52 8.36 -1.98
C ALA A 271 4.60 7.22 -0.96
N LEU A 272 5.03 6.05 -1.42
CA LEU A 272 5.42 4.89 -0.61
C LEU A 272 6.94 4.73 -0.70
N ASN A 273 7.65 5.07 0.37
CA ASN A 273 9.10 5.01 0.45
C ASN A 273 9.58 3.57 0.69
N GLY A 274 8.85 2.84 1.54
CA GLY A 274 9.15 1.48 1.91
C GLY A 274 7.97 0.82 2.60
N GLY A 275 7.97 -0.51 2.67
CA GLY A 275 6.96 -1.22 3.45
C GLY A 275 7.32 -2.68 3.65
N ARG A 276 7.05 -3.22 4.83
CA ARG A 276 7.30 -4.62 5.18
C ARG A 276 6.08 -5.22 5.86
N HIS A 277 5.66 -6.38 5.35
CA HIS A 277 4.70 -7.25 6.03
C HIS A 277 5.50 -8.16 6.96
N VAL A 278 5.66 -7.73 8.20
CA VAL A 278 6.62 -8.29 9.17
C VAL A 278 6.20 -9.69 9.64
N ALA A 279 4.91 -9.86 9.93
CA ALA A 279 4.32 -11.11 10.36
C ALA A 279 2.95 -11.30 9.70
N PRO A 280 2.52 -12.56 9.47
CA PRO A 280 1.22 -12.82 8.88
C PRO A 280 0.09 -12.50 9.88
N CYS A 281 -1.04 -12.06 9.32
CA CYS A 281 -2.31 -11.92 10.01
C CYS A 281 -3.30 -12.99 9.54
N VAL A 282 -4.20 -13.38 10.43
CA VAL A 282 -5.34 -14.27 10.14
C VAL A 282 -6.63 -13.61 10.63
N ALA A 283 -7.78 -14.14 10.21
CA ALA A 283 -9.06 -13.70 10.77
C ALA A 283 -9.10 -13.93 12.29
N GLY A 284 -9.68 -12.99 13.02
CA GLY A 284 -9.70 -12.94 14.49
C GLY A 284 -8.56 -12.13 15.10
N ASP A 285 -7.51 -11.79 14.36
CA ASP A 285 -6.50 -10.83 14.83
C ASP A 285 -7.11 -9.42 14.90
N THR A 286 -6.86 -8.70 16.01
CA THR A 286 -7.19 -7.29 16.18
C THR A 286 -6.01 -6.42 15.82
N VAL A 287 -6.17 -5.53 14.85
CA VAL A 287 -5.13 -4.59 14.39
C VAL A 287 -5.21 -3.29 15.18
N TYR A 288 -4.10 -2.89 15.77
CA TYR A 288 -3.83 -1.55 16.31
C TYR A 288 -2.75 -0.86 15.46
N ALA A 289 -2.58 0.45 15.61
CA ALA A 289 -1.55 1.17 14.89
C ALA A 289 -0.96 2.35 15.68
N TRP A 290 0.29 2.68 15.40
CA TRP A 290 0.92 3.92 15.82
C TRP A 290 1.78 4.48 14.70
N SER A 291 2.03 5.79 14.73
CA SER A 291 2.87 6.47 13.74
C SER A 291 4.04 7.20 14.38
N GLU A 292 5.12 7.37 13.63
CA GLU A 292 6.23 8.28 13.92
C GLU A 292 6.38 9.29 12.79
N VAL A 293 6.52 10.57 13.13
CA VAL A 293 6.89 11.60 12.15
C VAL A 293 8.39 11.51 11.92
N LEU A 294 8.79 10.89 10.82
CA LEU A 294 10.20 10.73 10.48
C LEU A 294 10.83 12.04 9.99
N ASP A 295 10.08 12.82 9.21
CA ASP A 295 10.57 14.06 8.61
C ASP A 295 9.43 15.00 8.22
N LYS A 296 9.75 16.28 8.06
CA LYS A 296 8.84 17.32 7.58
C LYS A 296 9.47 18.04 6.39
N ALA A 297 8.71 18.24 5.33
CA ALA A 297 9.19 18.95 4.15
C ALA A 297 8.19 20.00 3.65
N GLU A 298 8.73 21.17 3.33
CA GLU A 298 8.04 22.14 2.50
C GLU A 298 8.04 21.69 1.04
N LEU A 299 6.97 22.01 0.31
CA LEU A 299 6.84 21.63 -1.10
C LEU A 299 7.27 22.79 -2.00
N PRO A 300 8.13 22.57 -3.00
CA PRO A 300 8.57 23.63 -3.89
C PRO A 300 7.40 24.40 -4.53
N GLY A 301 7.39 25.72 -4.34
CA GLY A 301 6.37 26.60 -4.91
C GLY A 301 4.99 26.54 -4.22
N ARG A 302 4.88 25.89 -3.06
CA ARG A 302 3.63 25.77 -2.30
C ARG A 302 3.80 26.20 -0.84
N THR A 303 2.89 27.01 -0.35
CA THR A 303 2.85 27.48 1.04
C THR A 303 1.62 27.01 1.80
N ASP A 304 0.60 26.55 1.10
CA ASP A 304 -0.68 26.08 1.64
C ASP A 304 -0.68 24.60 2.01
N VAL A 305 0.28 23.83 1.50
CA VAL A 305 0.41 22.38 1.72
C VAL A 305 1.86 22.02 2.05
N GLY A 306 2.03 21.09 2.98
CA GLY A 306 3.32 20.52 3.37
C GLY A 306 3.29 18.99 3.28
N ALA A 307 4.47 18.37 3.34
CA ALA A 307 4.60 16.92 3.34
C ALA A 307 5.18 16.43 4.69
N LEU A 308 4.60 15.37 5.24
CA LEU A 308 5.14 14.63 6.37
C LEU A 308 5.61 13.25 5.90
N ARG A 309 6.85 12.88 6.24
CA ARG A 309 7.29 11.50 6.10
C ARG A 309 6.90 10.76 7.36
N LEU A 310 6.08 9.74 7.21
CA LEU A 310 5.46 9.03 8.31
C LEU A 310 5.90 7.57 8.25
N ARG A 311 6.24 7.03 9.42
CA ARG A 311 6.33 5.59 9.64
C ARG A 311 5.06 5.13 10.33
N LEU A 312 4.28 4.28 9.70
CA LEU A 312 3.07 3.68 10.25
C LEU A 312 3.34 2.20 10.57
N VAL A 313 3.22 1.87 11.85
CA VAL A 313 3.44 0.51 12.36
C VAL A 313 2.11 -0.05 12.82
N ALA A 314 1.78 -1.27 12.36
CA ALA A 314 0.60 -1.98 12.81
C ALA A 314 0.97 -3.15 13.71
N LEU A 315 0.21 -3.31 14.79
CA LEU A 315 0.35 -4.36 15.78
C LEU A 315 -0.87 -5.28 15.73
N LYS A 316 -0.69 -6.57 15.99
CA LYS A 316 -1.81 -7.49 16.22
C LYS A 316 -1.93 -7.88 17.69
N ASN A 317 -3.17 -7.86 18.18
CA ASN A 317 -3.58 -8.30 19.52
C ASN A 317 -2.83 -7.62 20.68
N GLU A 318 -2.20 -6.48 20.41
CA GLU A 318 -1.44 -5.68 21.37
C GLU A 318 -1.77 -4.20 21.14
N PRO A 319 -2.20 -3.47 22.17
CA PRO A 319 -2.42 -2.02 22.08
C PRO A 319 -1.15 -1.25 21.69
N SER A 320 -1.34 -0.09 21.07
CA SER A 320 -0.26 0.76 20.55
C SER A 320 0.35 1.73 21.58
N THR A 321 -0.18 1.81 22.81
CA THR A 321 0.23 2.73 23.89
C THR A 321 1.71 2.65 24.30
N GLY A 322 2.39 1.53 23.99
CA GLY A 322 3.82 1.32 24.27
C GLY A 322 4.75 1.53 23.08
N PHE A 323 4.24 1.88 21.89
CA PHE A 323 5.01 2.00 20.65
C PHE A 323 5.91 0.78 20.38
N LEU A 324 5.37 -0.42 20.60
CA LEU A 324 6.12 -1.67 20.40
C LEU A 324 6.66 -1.73 18.97
N ASP A 325 7.96 -2.00 18.85
CA ASP A 325 8.68 -1.97 17.58
C ASP A 325 9.71 -3.11 17.49
N ARG A 326 10.98 -2.82 17.77
CA ARG A 326 12.07 -3.80 17.73
C ARG A 326 12.43 -4.28 19.12
N MET A 327 12.82 -5.55 19.21
CA MET A 327 13.42 -6.16 20.40
C MET A 327 14.92 -5.80 20.47
N ALA A 328 15.56 -6.10 21.60
CA ALA A 328 16.96 -5.78 21.84
C ALA A 328 17.95 -6.44 20.85
N ASP A 329 17.54 -7.53 20.20
CA ASP A 329 18.32 -8.22 19.16
C ASP A 329 18.18 -7.60 17.76
N GLY A 330 17.40 -6.53 17.62
CA GLY A 330 17.11 -5.84 16.36
C GLY A 330 15.98 -6.48 15.55
N GLY A 331 15.47 -7.64 15.95
CA GLY A 331 14.28 -8.27 15.39
C GLY A 331 13.02 -7.46 15.70
N TYR A 332 11.99 -7.60 14.88
CA TYR A 332 10.69 -7.00 15.19
C TYR A 332 10.02 -7.74 16.35
N HIS A 333 9.30 -7.00 17.20
CA HIS A 333 8.43 -7.56 18.20
C HIS A 333 7.37 -8.46 17.54
N PRO A 334 7.00 -9.62 18.12
CA PRO A 334 6.11 -10.59 17.47
C PRO A 334 4.71 -10.08 17.11
N SER A 335 4.25 -9.00 17.76
CA SER A 335 2.99 -8.34 17.44
C SER A 335 3.07 -7.41 16.23
N VAL A 336 4.26 -6.97 15.81
CA VAL A 336 4.41 -6.09 14.64
C VAL A 336 4.10 -6.87 13.37
N VAL A 337 3.10 -6.42 12.62
CA VAL A 337 2.64 -7.05 11.37
C VAL A 337 2.90 -6.18 10.15
N LEU A 338 3.00 -4.86 10.34
CA LEU A 338 3.28 -3.90 9.29
C LEU A 338 4.30 -2.87 9.78
N ASP A 339 5.24 -2.52 8.90
CA ASP A 339 6.11 -1.35 9.01
C ASP A 339 6.09 -0.63 7.66
N LEU A 340 5.40 0.51 7.57
CA LEU A 340 5.17 1.27 6.35
C LEU A 340 5.80 2.66 6.44
N ASP A 341 6.59 3.05 5.45
CA ASP A 341 7.20 4.38 5.34
C ASP A 341 6.64 5.09 4.11
N TYR A 342 6.01 6.24 4.31
CA TYR A 342 5.28 6.96 3.27
C TYR A 342 5.33 8.48 3.46
N TRP A 343 5.03 9.21 2.40
CA TRP A 343 4.79 10.66 2.47
C TRP A 343 3.30 10.94 2.44
N ALA A 344 2.83 11.80 3.35
CA ALA A 344 1.47 12.33 3.35
C ALA A 344 1.45 13.84 3.13
N LEU A 345 0.42 14.35 2.45
CA LEU A 345 0.18 15.77 2.24
C LEU A 345 -0.82 16.30 3.28
N LEU A 346 -0.50 17.44 3.86
CA LEU A 346 -1.27 18.11 4.91
C LEU A 346 -1.43 19.61 4.62
N PRO A 347 -2.54 20.25 5.01
CA PRO A 347 -2.67 21.70 4.97
C PRO A 347 -1.66 22.37 5.91
N ARG A 348 -1.18 23.55 5.52
CA ARG A 348 -0.35 24.47 6.32
C ARG A 348 -1.17 25.68 6.77
N ARG A 349 -0.75 26.30 7.87
CA ARG A 349 -1.38 27.53 8.39
C ARG A 349 -1.01 28.79 7.63
#